data_AF-A0A7V5K6B8-F1
#
_entry.id   AF-A0A7V5K6B8-F1
#
_cell.length_a   1.000
_cell.length_b   1.000
_cell.length_c   1.000
_cell.angle_alpha   90.00
_cell.angle_beta   90.00
_cell.angle_gamma   90.00
#
_symmetry.space_group_name_H-M   'P 1'
#
loop_
_entity.id
_entity.type
_entity.pdbx_description
1 polymer ?
#
loop_
_entity_poly.entity_id
_entity_poly.type
_entity_poly.pdbx_seq_one_letter_code
_entity_poly.pdbx_strand_id
1 'polypeptide(L)'
;MTVTSFENLMENLGRIRARGARGFIGCCCEGFYVKHADEFETAGVPGLLVAMDSTTCYDLGKARDAYQGSFEHQTHINLRLLRKVLSLARRAA
;
A
#
# COMPACT_ATOMS: atom_id res chain seq x y z
N MET A 1 6.66 1.16 7.29
CA MET A 1 7.16 1.80 6.05
C MET A 1 5.99 2.51 5.42
N THR A 2 6.19 3.76 5.00
CA THR A 2 5.17 4.56 4.32
C THR A 2 5.68 4.84 2.92
N VAL A 3 4.83 4.66 1.90
CA VAL A 3 5.18 4.93 0.50
C VAL A 3 4.84 6.39 0.19
N THR A 4 5.84 7.19 -0.15
CA THR A 4 5.69 8.64 -0.40
C THR A 4 5.85 9.01 -1.88
N SER A 5 6.41 8.12 -2.69
CA SER A 5 6.58 8.30 -4.13
C SER A 5 6.61 6.94 -4.83
N PHE A 6 6.58 6.98 -6.16
CA PHE A 6 6.74 5.80 -6.99
C PHE A 6 8.12 5.13 -6.81
N GLU A 7 9.19 5.93 -6.78
CA GLU A 7 10.56 5.45 -6.58
C GLU A 7 10.69 4.77 -5.21
N ASN A 8 10.04 5.34 -4.18
CA ASN A 8 10.02 4.72 -2.86
C ASN A 8 9.24 3.40 -2.86
N LEU A 9 8.14 3.28 -3.61
CA LEU A 9 7.44 2.00 -3.79
C LEU A 9 8.39 0.95 -4.36
N MET A 10 9.06 1.27 -5.48
CA MET A 10 9.95 0.35 -6.17
C MET A 10 11.13 -0.08 -5.30
N GLU A 11 11.74 0.87 -4.57
CA GLU A 11 12.81 0.58 -3.62
C GLU A 11 12.33 -0.36 -2.51
N ASN A 12 11.13 -0.12 -1.96
CA ASN A 12 10.57 -0.96 -0.90
C ASN A 12 10.27 -2.39 -1.40
N LEU A 13 9.69 -2.53 -2.59
CA LEU A 13 9.43 -3.84 -3.21
C LEU A 13 10.75 -4.60 -3.48
N GLY A 14 11.76 -3.91 -4.02
CA GLY A 14 13.09 -4.46 -4.22
C GLY A 14 13.74 -4.92 -2.91
N ARG A 15 13.63 -4.14 -1.84
CA ARG A 15 14.13 -4.50 -0.50
C ARG A 15 13.42 -5.74 0.07
N ILE A 16 12.10 -5.83 -0.09
CA ILE A 16 11.32 -6.99 0.37
C ILE A 16 11.77 -8.25 -0.35
N ARG A 17 11.91 -8.19 -1.69
CA ARG A 17 12.42 -9.29 -2.50
C ARG A 17 13.85 -9.70 -2.10
N ALA A 18 14.76 -8.73 -1.98
CA ALA A 18 16.17 -8.99 -1.65
C ALA A 18 16.35 -9.64 -0.27
N ARG A 19 15.41 -9.40 0.65
CA ARG A 19 15.39 -10.05 1.98
C ARG A 19 14.85 -11.48 1.97
N GLY A 20 14.38 -11.99 0.82
CA GLY A 20 13.76 -13.31 0.73
C GLY A 20 12.49 -13.42 1.55
N ALA A 21 11.73 -12.33 1.71
CA ALA A 21 10.51 -12.34 2.49
C ALA A 21 9.48 -13.30 1.87
N ARG A 22 8.79 -14.09 2.70
CA ARG A 22 7.70 -14.98 2.26
C ARG A 22 6.46 -14.22 1.78
N GLY A 23 6.36 -12.94 2.11
CA GLY A 23 5.31 -12.04 1.67
C GLY A 23 5.31 -10.73 2.45
N PHE A 24 4.43 -9.81 2.08
CA PHE A 24 4.21 -8.55 2.79
C PHE A 24 2.73 -8.26 3.01
N ILE A 25 2.44 -7.46 4.04
CA ILE A 25 1.11 -6.93 4.33
C ILE A 25 1.20 -5.41 4.24
N GLY A 26 0.39 -4.80 3.38
CA GLY A 26 0.30 -3.37 3.16
C GLY A 26 -1.12 -2.85 3.29
N CYS A 27 -1.26 -1.53 3.13
CA CYS A 27 -2.55 -0.87 3.12
C CYS A 27 -2.49 0.30 2.13
N CYS A 28 -3.45 0.37 1.21
CA CYS A 28 -3.55 1.44 0.21
C CYS A 28 -4.99 1.59 -0.26
N CYS A 29 -5.27 2.62 -1.05
CA CYS A 29 -6.55 2.72 -1.75
C CYS A 29 -6.53 1.92 -3.06
N GLU A 30 -7.73 1.60 -3.55
CA GLU A 30 -7.91 0.87 -4.80
C GLU A 30 -7.28 1.60 -6.00
N GLY A 31 -7.48 2.93 -6.11
CA GLY A 31 -6.86 3.72 -7.18
C GLY A 31 -5.34 3.64 -7.22
N PHE A 32 -4.68 3.57 -6.05
CA PHE A 32 -3.23 3.35 -5.98
C PHE A 32 -2.85 1.95 -6.44
N TYR A 33 -3.60 0.92 -6.02
CA TYR A 33 -3.35 -0.45 -6.43
C TYR A 33 -3.50 -0.63 -7.94
N VAL A 34 -4.61 -0.16 -8.52
CA VAL A 34 -4.87 -0.27 -9.96
C VAL A 34 -3.77 0.42 -10.78
N LYS A 35 -3.31 1.60 -10.35
CA LYS A 35 -2.23 2.31 -11.03
C LYS A 35 -0.89 1.57 -11.01
N HIS A 36 -0.63 0.82 -9.95
CA HIS A 36 0.67 0.19 -9.70
C HIS A 36 0.62 -1.35 -9.69
N ALA A 37 -0.40 -1.94 -10.30
CA ALA A 37 -0.65 -3.38 -10.25
C ALA A 37 0.51 -4.16 -10.87
N ASP A 38 0.99 -3.72 -12.04
CA ASP A 38 2.10 -4.33 -12.77
C ASP A 38 3.39 -4.34 -11.95
N GLU A 39 3.65 -3.29 -11.18
CA GLU A 39 4.83 -3.18 -10.31
C GLU A 39 4.74 -4.12 -9.11
N PHE A 40 3.54 -4.29 -8.53
CA PHE A 40 3.31 -5.29 -7.49
C PHE A 40 3.50 -6.72 -8.02
N GLU A 41 3.01 -7.03 -9.23
CA GLU A 41 3.21 -8.34 -9.86
C GLU A 41 4.67 -8.59 -10.18
N THR A 42 5.34 -7.61 -10.79
CA THR A 42 6.76 -7.69 -11.19
C THR A 42 7.69 -7.81 -9.99
N ALA A 43 7.29 -7.33 -8.80
CA ALA A 43 8.05 -7.52 -7.57
C ALA A 43 8.26 -9.01 -7.23
N GLY A 44 7.35 -9.88 -7.67
CA GLY A 44 7.48 -11.33 -7.52
C GLY A 44 7.44 -11.80 -6.06
N VAL A 45 6.84 -11.00 -5.16
CA VAL A 45 6.68 -11.34 -3.74
C VAL A 45 5.19 -11.37 -3.40
N PRO A 46 4.68 -12.43 -2.74
CA PRO A 46 3.29 -12.47 -2.30
C PRO A 46 2.91 -11.27 -1.43
N GLY A 47 1.82 -10.59 -1.79
CA GLY A 47 1.36 -9.38 -1.10
C GLY A 47 -0.10 -9.50 -0.68
N LEU A 48 -0.42 -8.97 0.50
CA LEU A 48 -1.80 -8.74 0.94
C LEU A 48 -1.99 -7.24 1.20
N LEU A 49 -2.83 -6.59 0.41
CA LEU A 49 -3.17 -5.18 0.55
C LEU A 49 -4.53 -5.05 1.22
N VAL A 50 -4.56 -4.38 2.37
CA VAL A 50 -5.80 -4.03 3.07
C VAL A 50 -6.30 -2.70 2.51
N ALA A 51 -7.49 -2.68 1.94
CA ALA A 51 -8.07 -1.44 1.41
C ALA A 51 -8.29 -0.40 2.52
N MET A 52 -8.04 0.88 2.20
CA MET A 52 -8.42 2.02 3.03
C MET A 52 -9.87 2.44 2.73
N ASP A 53 -10.62 2.83 3.76
CA ASP A 53 -12.01 3.28 3.62
C ASP A 53 -12.06 4.81 3.64
N SER A 54 -12.20 5.45 2.48
CA SER A 54 -12.47 6.90 2.34
C SER A 54 -12.50 7.34 0.88
N THR A 55 -13.04 8.53 0.62
CA THR A 55 -12.78 9.26 -0.63
C THR A 55 -11.30 9.58 -0.75
N THR A 56 -10.67 9.09 -1.82
CA THR A 56 -9.22 9.18 -2.01
C THR A 56 -8.84 10.36 -2.88
N CYS A 57 -7.54 10.68 -2.94
CA CYS A 57 -7.02 11.66 -3.89
C CYS A 57 -7.29 11.27 -5.36
N TYR A 58 -7.47 9.97 -5.65
CA TYR A 58 -7.84 9.48 -6.97
C TYR A 58 -9.31 9.77 -7.27
N ASP A 59 -10.21 9.50 -6.32
CA ASP A 59 -11.65 9.77 -6.47
C ASP A 59 -11.95 11.27 -6.67
N LEU A 60 -11.11 12.14 -6.09
CA LEU A 60 -11.25 13.60 -6.17
C LEU A 60 -10.45 14.24 -7.32
N GLY A 61 -9.72 13.47 -8.12
CA GLY A 61 -8.84 14.00 -9.16
C GLY A 61 -7.66 14.83 -8.64
N LYS A 62 -7.34 14.74 -7.34
CA LYS A 62 -6.30 15.50 -6.62
C LYS A 62 -5.01 14.70 -6.39
N ALA A 63 -4.73 13.71 -7.23
CA ALA A 63 -3.50 12.91 -7.11
C ALA A 63 -2.24 13.79 -7.14
N ARG A 64 -2.24 14.88 -7.93
CA ARG A 64 -1.13 15.82 -8.01
C ARG A 64 -0.87 16.54 -6.69
N ASP A 65 -1.91 16.99 -6.00
CA ASP A 65 -1.81 17.65 -4.69
C ASP A 65 -1.24 16.67 -3.65
N ALA A 66 -1.63 15.39 -3.74
CA ALA A 66 -1.10 14.35 -2.85
C ALA A 66 0.40 14.11 -3.06
N TYR A 67 0.86 14.08 -4.32
CA TYR A 67 2.29 13.98 -4.63
C TYR A 67 3.08 15.22 -4.18
N GLN A 68 2.45 16.40 -4.15
CA GLN A 68 3.08 17.64 -3.69
C GLN A 68 3.02 17.82 -2.16
N GLY A 69 2.39 16.89 -1.44
CA GLY A 69 2.22 16.96 0.02
C GLY A 69 1.20 18.00 0.48
N SER A 70 0.42 18.58 -0.44
CA SER A 70 -0.59 19.61 -0.17
C SER A 70 -2.02 19.06 -0.12
N PHE A 71 -2.19 17.73 -0.13
CA PHE A 71 -3.50 17.10 -0.08
C PHE A 71 -4.13 17.18 1.32
N GLU A 72 -5.05 18.11 1.49
CA GLU A 72 -5.83 18.31 2.71
C GLU A 72 -7.13 17.49 2.70
N HIS A 73 -7.05 16.16 2.81
CA HIS A 73 -8.21 15.32 3.14
C HIS A 73 -7.80 14.14 4.03
N GLN A 74 -8.67 13.77 4.97
CA GLN A 74 -8.45 12.63 5.87
C GLN A 74 -8.83 11.31 5.19
N THR A 75 -7.83 10.57 4.73
CA THR A 75 -7.97 9.15 4.47
C THR A 75 -7.83 8.36 5.78
N HIS A 76 -8.70 7.37 5.99
CA HIS A 76 -8.70 6.58 7.20
C HIS A 76 -8.22 5.16 6.92
N ILE A 77 -7.21 4.74 7.67
CA ILE A 77 -6.79 3.34 7.68
C ILE A 77 -7.83 2.55 8.47
N ASN A 78 -8.34 1.45 7.90
CA ASN A 78 -9.18 0.50 8.63
C ASN A 78 -8.33 -0.30 9.62
N LEU A 79 -7.99 0.32 10.75
CA LEU A 79 -7.13 -0.26 11.78
C LEU A 79 -7.72 -1.54 12.37
N ARG A 80 -9.04 -1.66 12.40
CA ARG A 80 -9.72 -2.87 12.88
C ARG A 80 -9.41 -4.06 11.97
N LEU A 81 -9.59 -3.89 10.66
CA LEU A 81 -9.29 -4.94 9.68
C LEU A 81 -7.80 -5.26 9.64
N LEU A 82 -6.95 -4.22 9.59
CA LEU A 82 -5.49 -4.40 9.58
C LEU A 82 -5.00 -5.17 10.80
N ARG A 83 -5.48 -4.84 12.01
CA ARG A 83 -5.15 -5.59 13.23
C ARG A 83 -5.58 -7.05 13.15
N LYS A 84 -6.78 -7.33 12.63
CA LYS A 84 -7.27 -8.70 12.45
C LYS A 84 -6.38 -9.49 11.50
N VAL A 85 -6.04 -8.92 10.34
CA VAL A 85 -5.15 -9.54 9.35
C VAL A 85 -3.77 -9.82 9.94
N LEU A 86 -3.15 -8.84 10.60
CA LEU A 86 -1.85 -9.03 11.25
C LEU A 86 -1.88 -10.11 12.34
N SER A 87 -2.99 -10.21 13.09
CA SER A 87 -3.14 -11.26 14.11
C SER A 87 -3.19 -12.67 13.51
N LEU A 88 -3.80 -12.83 12.33
CA LEU A 88 -3.87 -14.11 11.62
C LEU A 88 -2.52 -14.47 10.99
N ALA A 89 -1.87 -13.48 10.37
CA ALA A 89 -0.55 -13.69 9.75
C ALA A 89 0.51 -14.16 10.76
N ARG A 90 0.49 -13.64 11.99
CA ARG A 90 1.37 -14.10 13.07
C ARG A 90 1.14 -15.53 13.50
N ARG A 91 -0.06 -16.08 13.31
CA ARG A 91 -0.40 -17.47 13.68
C ARG A 91 0.00 -18.47 12.60
N ALA A 92 0.18 -18.01 11.37
CA ALA A 92 0.55 -18.84 10.22
C ALA A 92 2.05 -18.78 9.88
N ALA A 93 2.81 -17.89 10.53
CA ALA A 93 4.24 -17.66 10.28
C ALA A 93 5.13 -18.55 11.14
#